data_AF-A0A081NV61-F1
#
_entry.id   AF-A0A081NV61-F1
#
_cell.length_a   1.000
_cell.length_b   1.000
_cell.length_c   1.000
_cell.angle_alpha   90.00
_cell.angle_beta   90.00
_cell.angle_gamma   90.00
#
_symmetry.space_group_name_H-M   'P 1'
#
loop_
_entity.id
_entity.type
_entity.pdbx_description
1 polymer ?
#
loop_
_entity_poly.entity_id
_entity_poly.type
_entity_poly.pdbx_seq_one_letter_code
_entity_poly.pdbx_strand_id
1 'polypeptide(L)'
;MNIEIDEKAVVSFIERELQRQINQQLLLVDISKLSELTSMSVRYLEDEILPDPRVRIHERKKNRKRWWLAQPALKAIEEIVNSW
;
A
#
# COMPACT_ATOMS: atom_id res chain seq x y z
N MET A 1 -21.61 -20.46 31.82
CA MET A 1 -22.02 -19.18 31.21
C MET A 1 -21.89 -19.36 29.72
N ASN A 2 -23.00 -19.56 28.99
CA ASN A 2 -22.97 -19.71 27.54
C ASN A 2 -23.06 -18.32 26.94
N ILE A 3 -22.03 -17.91 26.19
CA ILE A 3 -22.07 -16.64 25.46
C ILE A 3 -22.81 -16.93 24.15
N GLU A 4 -24.05 -16.48 24.05
CA GLU A 4 -24.75 -16.46 22.76
C GLU A 4 -24.14 -15.33 21.92
N ILE A 5 -23.42 -15.71 20.87
CA ILE A 5 -22.83 -14.76 19.92
C ILE A 5 -23.87 -14.49 18.84
N ASP A 6 -24.26 -13.22 18.69
CA ASP A 6 -25.05 -12.77 17.55
C ASP A 6 -24.15 -12.73 16.31
N GLU A 7 -24.23 -13.78 15.48
CA GLU A 7 -23.46 -13.91 14.25
C GLU A 7 -23.67 -12.72 13.30
N LYS A 8 -24.88 -12.14 13.23
CA LYS A 8 -25.15 -10.98 12.36
C LYS A 8 -24.44 -9.74 12.86
N ALA A 9 -24.43 -9.52 14.17
CA ALA A 9 -23.70 -8.42 14.79
C ALA A 9 -22.19 -8.55 14.51
N VAL A 10 -21.64 -9.76 14.60
CA VAL A 10 -20.22 -10.05 14.29
C VAL A 10 -19.91 -9.77 12.82
N VAL A 11 -20.71 -10.27 11.87
CA VAL A 11 -20.50 -10.02 10.43
C VAL A 11 -20.54 -8.53 10.11
N SER A 12 -21.55 -7.81 10.61
CA SER A 12 -21.69 -6.37 10.37
C SER A 12 -20.53 -5.55 10.95
N PHE A 13 -19.97 -5.99 12.09
CA PHE A 13 -18.77 -5.39 12.69
C PHE A 13 -17.54 -5.59 11.79
N ILE A 14 -17.34 -6.82 11.31
CA ILE A 14 -16.23 -7.17 10.42
C ILE A 14 -16.30 -6.35 9.12
N GLU A 15 -17.46 -6.31 8.46
CA GLU A 15 -17.66 -5.53 7.23
C GLU A 15 -17.35 -4.04 7.43
N ARG A 16 -17.81 -3.47 8.55
CA ARG A 16 -17.55 -2.06 8.87
C ARG A 16 -16.05 -1.78 9.10
N GLU A 17 -15.36 -2.64 9.83
CA GLU A 17 -13.92 -2.47 10.07
C GLU A 17 -13.11 -2.65 8.78
N LEU A 18 -13.48 -3.61 7.93
CA LEU A 18 -12.88 -3.77 6.60
C LEU A 18 -13.09 -2.52 5.74
N GLN A 19 -14.32 -2.00 5.69
CA GLN A 19 -14.62 -0.78 4.94
C GLN A 19 -13.86 0.44 5.48
N ARG A 20 -13.70 0.54 6.81
CA ARG A 20 -12.92 1.59 7.45
C ARG A 20 -11.44 1.51 7.08
N GLN A 21 -10.87 0.30 7.07
CA GLN A 21 -9.50 0.08 6.63
C GLN A 21 -9.31 0.41 5.16
N ILE A 22 -10.26 0.06 4.28
CA ILE A 22 -10.22 0.40 2.85
C ILE A 22 -10.27 1.93 2.66
N ASN A 23 -11.16 2.62 3.36
CA ASN A 23 -11.30 4.08 3.25
C ASN A 23 -10.08 4.87 3.79
N GLN A 24 -9.25 4.25 4.63
CA GLN A 24 -8.00 4.85 5.15
C GLN A 24 -6.79 4.61 4.24
N GLN A 25 -6.94 3.84 3.15
CA GLN A 25 -5.84 3.58 2.24
C GLN A 25 -5.62 4.76 1.30
N LEU A 26 -4.35 5.14 1.16
CA LEU A 26 -3.94 6.11 0.15
C LEU A 26 -4.25 5.54 -1.24
N LEU A 27 -4.85 6.35 -2.12
CA LEU A 27 -5.00 5.98 -3.53
C LEU A 27 -3.66 6.05 -4.26
N LEU A 28 -2.92 7.13 -4.02
CA LEU A 28 -1.62 7.41 -4.61
C LEU A 28 -0.60 7.78 -3.53
N VAL A 29 0.65 7.40 -3.74
CA VAL A 29 1.80 7.82 -2.95
C VAL A 29 2.81 8.51 -3.85
N ASP A 30 3.45 9.56 -3.34
CA ASP A 30 4.63 10.15 -3.96
C ASP A 30 5.91 9.53 -3.37
N ILE A 31 7.06 9.96 -3.89
CA ILE A 31 8.35 9.42 -3.44
C ILE A 31 8.67 9.73 -1.98
N SER A 32 8.25 10.90 -1.48
CA SER A 32 8.44 11.26 -0.08
C SER A 32 7.67 10.32 0.84
N LYS A 33 6.41 10.01 0.48
CA LYS A 33 5.59 9.05 1.23
C LYS A 33 6.11 7.62 1.12
N LEU A 34 6.61 7.20 -0.05
CA LEU A 34 7.28 5.90 -0.19
C LEU A 34 8.52 5.80 0.69
N SER A 35 9.33 6.86 0.78
CA SER A 35 10.49 6.92 1.67
C SER A 35 10.10 6.77 3.14
N GLU A 36 9.04 7.45 3.57
CA GLU A 36 8.48 7.32 4.92
C GLU A 36 7.98 5.89 5.21
N LEU A 37 7.17 5.33 4.30
CA LEU A 37 6.52 4.02 4.50
C LEU A 37 7.50 2.85 4.46
N THR A 38 8.55 2.94 3.64
CA THR A 38 9.54 1.86 3.48
C THR A 38 10.78 2.06 4.33
N SER A 39 10.93 3.23 4.97
CA SER A 39 12.16 3.67 5.63
C SER A 39 13.40 3.71 4.72
N MET A 40 13.23 3.56 3.39
CA MET A 40 14.30 3.63 2.42
C MET A 40 14.58 5.08 2.04
N SER A 41 15.85 5.41 1.79
CA SER A 41 16.19 6.74 1.29
C SER A 41 15.58 6.98 -0.10
N VAL A 42 15.21 8.22 -0.40
CA VAL A 42 14.72 8.64 -1.74
C VAL A 42 15.68 8.20 -2.84
N ARG A 43 16.99 8.33 -2.62
CA ARG A 43 18.02 7.93 -3.57
C ARG A 43 17.98 6.42 -3.83
N TYR A 44 17.95 5.61 -2.77
CA TYR A 44 17.87 4.16 -2.90
C TYR A 44 16.59 3.72 -3.62
N LEU A 45 15.46 4.38 -3.33
CA LEU A 45 14.21 4.13 -4.04
C LEU A 45 14.35 4.41 -5.55
N GLU A 46 14.91 5.56 -5.94
CA GLU A 46 15.11 5.91 -7.36
C GLU A 46 16.09 4.99 -8.09
N ASP A 47 17.15 4.55 -7.41
CA ASP A 47 18.25 3.81 -8.02
C ASP A 47 17.92 2.30 -8.11
N GLU A 48 17.32 1.72 -7.07
CA GLU A 48 17.22 0.25 -6.92
C GLU A 48 15.78 -0.28 -6.99
N ILE A 49 14.78 0.50 -6.59
CA ILE A 49 13.41 0.00 -6.37
C ILE A 49 12.45 0.45 -7.48
N LEU A 50 12.33 1.75 -7.68
CA LEU A 50 11.39 2.36 -8.63
C LEU A 50 11.66 2.00 -10.11
N PRO A 51 12.91 1.69 -10.53
CA PRO A 51 13.17 1.20 -11.88
C PRO A 51 12.63 -0.21 -12.14
N ASP A 52 12.40 -1.04 -11.11
CA ASP A 52 11.93 -2.41 -11.26
C ASP A 52 10.58 -2.43 -12.01
N PRO A 53 10.44 -3.24 -13.07
CA PRO A 53 9.20 -3.32 -13.85
C PRO A 53 7.94 -3.56 -13.02
N ARG A 54 8.04 -4.32 -11.92
CA ARG A 54 6.94 -4.63 -10.99
C ARG A 54 6.42 -3.39 -10.29
N VAL A 55 7.30 -2.43 -9.99
CA VAL A 55 6.91 -1.16 -9.36
C VAL A 55 6.52 -0.12 -10.41
N ARG A 56 7.27 -0.06 -11.52
CA ARG A 56 7.11 0.94 -12.58
C ARG A 56 5.75 0.88 -13.28
N ILE A 57 5.14 -0.29 -13.42
CA ILE A 57 3.79 -0.44 -14.01
C ILE A 57 2.70 0.30 -13.22
N HIS A 58 2.91 0.54 -11.93
CA HIS A 58 1.98 1.25 -11.05
C HIS A 58 2.21 2.77 -11.02
N GLU A 59 3.20 3.27 -11.75
CA GLU A 59 3.53 4.69 -11.83
C GLU A 59 2.49 5.49 -12.64
N ARG A 60 2.23 6.72 -12.21
CA ARG A 60 1.44 7.74 -12.90
C ARG A 60 2.28 9.01 -13.03
N LYS A 61 2.54 9.42 -14.27
CA LYS A 61 3.33 10.61 -14.61
C LYS A 61 2.45 11.72 -15.14
N LYS A 62 2.51 12.91 -14.53
CA LYS A 62 1.87 14.13 -15.06
C LYS A 62 2.68 15.36 -14.67
N ASN A 63 2.98 16.23 -15.63
CA ASN A 63 3.68 17.51 -15.42
C ASN A 63 4.97 17.37 -14.56
N ARG A 64 5.86 16.43 -14.93
CA ARG A 64 7.11 16.11 -14.21
C ARG A 64 6.95 15.54 -12.79
N LYS A 65 5.72 15.35 -12.31
CA LYS A 65 5.44 14.66 -11.05
C LYS A 65 5.17 13.18 -11.29
N ARG A 66 5.57 12.36 -10.32
CA ARG A 66 5.39 10.91 -10.28
C ARG A 66 4.62 10.53 -9.03
N TRP A 67 3.66 9.65 -9.21
CA TRP A 67 2.95 8.97 -8.14
C TRP A 67 2.85 7.49 -8.46
N TRP A 68 2.58 6.69 -7.45
CA TRP A 68 2.31 5.26 -7.61
C TRP A 68 0.99 4.92 -6.97
N LEU A 69 0.25 3.99 -7.56
CA LEU A 69 -0.92 3.39 -6.92
C LEU A 69 -0.45 2.71 -5.63
N ALA A 70 -0.92 3.20 -4.47
CA ALA A 70 -0.25 2.93 -3.20
C ALA A 70 -0.18 1.43 -2.87
N GLN A 71 -1.33 0.76 -2.82
CA GLN A 71 -1.38 -0.68 -2.52
C GLN A 71 -0.53 -1.53 -3.47
N PRO A 72 -0.74 -1.49 -4.80
CA PRO A 72 -0.01 -2.40 -5.68
C PRO A 72 1.49 -2.06 -5.76
N ALA A 73 1.88 -0.78 -5.63
CA ALA A 73 3.30 -0.42 -5.58
C ALA A 73 3.97 -0.93 -4.30
N LEU A 74 3.34 -0.78 -3.13
CA LEU A 74 3.88 -1.31 -1.88
C LEU A 74 4.00 -2.84 -1.90
N LYS A 75 3.02 -3.53 -2.50
CA LYS A 75 3.09 -4.98 -2.68
C LYS A 75 4.25 -5.39 -3.59
N ALA A 76 4.47 -4.69 -4.70
CA ALA A 76 5.61 -4.95 -5.58
C ALA A 76 6.96 -4.72 -4.87
N ILE A 77 7.04 -3.69 -4.02
CA ILE A 77 8.24 -3.43 -3.19
C ILE A 77 8.46 -4.57 -2.19
N GLU A 78 7.41 -5.04 -1.52
CA GLU A 78 7.49 -6.18 -0.61
C GLU A 78 7.98 -7.45 -1.33
N GLU A 79 7.50 -7.72 -2.54
CA GLU A 79 7.98 -8.83 -3.38
C GLU A 79 9.46 -8.70 -3.77
N ILE A 80 9.95 -7.48 -4.01
CA ILE A 80 11.38 -7.22 -4.24
C ILE A 80 12.17 -7.55 -2.98
N VAL A 81 11.78 -6.99 -1.83
CA VAL A 81 12.49 -7.15 -0.55
C VAL A 81 12.51 -8.61 -0.11
N ASN A 82 11.40 -9.35 -0.27
CA ASN A 82 11.32 -10.77 0.06
C ASN A 82 12.13 -11.68 -0.88
N SER A 83 12.57 -11.15 -2.03
CA SER A 83 13.42 -11.89 -2.98
C SER A 83 14.92 -11.72 -2.73
N TRP A 84 15.29 -10.88 -1.75
CA TRP A 84 16.67 -10.72 -1.28
C TRP A 84 17.03 -11.78 -0.25
#